data_AF-A0A9W9WVZ8-F1
#
_entry.id   AF-A0A9W9WVZ8-F1
#
_cell.length_a   1.000
_cell.length_b   1.000
_cell.length_c   1.000
_cell.angle_alpha   90.00
_cell.angle_beta   90.00
_cell.angle_gamma   90.00
#
_symmetry.space_group_name_H-M   'P 1'
#
loop_
_entity.id
_entity.type
_entity.pdbx_description
1 polymer ?
#
loop_
_entity_poly.entity_id
_entity_poly.type
_entity_poly.pdbx_seq_one_letter_code
_entity_poly.pdbx_strand_id
1 'polypeptide(L)'
;MREASYKGRRNLYLIGFLGQGLGFVITFACLIKETEENSKGAAVGIFLFITFFAFTLLPLPWIYPPEINPLRTRTVGAAASTCTNWMCNFAVVMFTPLFAGQSPWGVYLFFALFNFVGLIFGFFFYVETAGRELEEVDIIYAKAHVEGKMAWRVANDMPKLDFEQILQQSRELGLDTNDHAAAEKNELGLSSSDNGQEIEEAQDKQ
;
A
#
# COMPACT_ATOMS: atom_id res chain seq x y z
N MET A 1 -8.13 9.12 16.51
CA MET A 1 -7.03 9.00 15.52
C MET A 1 -5.61 9.20 16.07
N ARG A 2 -5.38 9.24 17.40
CA ARG A 2 -4.03 9.33 18.01
C ARG A 2 -3.42 7.98 18.41
N GLU A 3 -4.21 6.92 18.53
CA GLU A 3 -3.73 5.60 18.99
C GLU A 3 -3.06 4.76 17.89
N ALA A 4 -3.34 5.05 16.62
CA ALA A 4 -2.67 4.43 15.47
C ALA A 4 -1.19 4.83 15.33
N SER A 5 -0.73 5.84 16.09
CA SER A 5 0.65 6.32 16.03
C SER A 5 1.65 5.44 16.81
N TYR A 6 1.18 4.63 17.78
CA TYR A 6 2.08 3.84 18.64
C TYR A 6 2.43 2.46 18.06
N LYS A 7 1.55 1.88 17.25
CA LYS A 7 1.79 0.60 16.58
C LYS A 7 2.13 0.93 15.14
N GLY A 8 3.33 0.60 14.68
CA GLY A 8 3.76 0.91 13.31
C GLY A 8 2.84 0.33 12.22
N ARG A 9 2.96 0.84 10.98
CA ARG A 9 2.05 0.54 9.86
C ARG A 9 1.97 -0.96 9.58
N ARG A 10 3.09 -1.68 9.74
CA ARG A 10 3.14 -3.13 9.56
C ARG A 10 2.28 -3.85 10.58
N ASN A 11 2.32 -3.44 11.84
CA ASN A 11 1.51 -4.04 12.89
C ASN A 11 0.02 -3.78 12.69
N LEU A 12 -0.37 -2.60 12.17
CA LEU A 12 -1.76 -2.32 11.82
C LEU A 12 -2.27 -3.27 10.73
N TYR A 13 -1.49 -3.50 9.67
CA TYR A 13 -1.83 -4.46 8.63
C TYR A 13 -2.05 -5.86 9.22
N LEU A 14 -1.10 -6.34 10.03
CA LEU A 14 -1.15 -7.69 10.58
C LEU A 14 -2.35 -7.90 11.53
N ILE A 15 -2.60 -6.93 12.42
CA ILE A 15 -3.74 -6.98 13.33
C ILE A 15 -5.06 -6.92 12.54
N GLY A 16 -5.11 -6.12 11.47
CA GLY A 16 -6.26 -6.00 10.58
C GLY A 16 -6.64 -7.32 9.94
N PHE A 17 -5.71 -7.91 9.18
CA PHE A 17 -5.92 -9.17 8.49
C PHE A 17 -6.22 -10.32 9.44
N LEU A 18 -5.57 -10.37 10.61
CA LEU A 18 -5.86 -11.38 11.63
C LEU A 18 -7.28 -11.19 12.19
N GLY A 19 -7.67 -9.98 12.57
CA GLY A 19 -8.98 -9.69 13.14
C GLY A 19 -10.12 -9.92 12.15
N GLN A 20 -9.93 -9.54 10.88
CA GLN A 20 -10.88 -9.82 9.81
C GLN A 20 -10.99 -11.31 9.50
N GLY A 21 -9.85 -12.02 9.42
CA GLY A 21 -9.82 -13.47 9.24
C GLY A 21 -10.58 -14.19 10.35
N LEU A 22 -10.35 -13.83 11.62
CA LEU A 22 -11.07 -14.38 12.76
C LEU A 22 -12.57 -14.05 12.71
N GLY A 23 -12.95 -12.82 12.34
CA GLY A 23 -14.35 -12.44 12.14
C GLY A 23 -15.06 -13.33 11.12
N PHE A 24 -14.41 -13.58 9.98
CA PHE A 24 -14.96 -14.48 8.96
C PHE A 24 -14.97 -15.96 9.39
N VAL A 25 -13.99 -16.43 10.18
CA VAL A 25 -14.02 -17.79 10.75
C VAL A 25 -15.22 -17.96 11.68
N ILE A 26 -15.52 -16.96 12.53
CA ILE A 26 -16.69 -16.99 13.40
C ILE A 26 -17.98 -17.04 12.57
N THR A 27 -18.10 -16.17 11.57
CA THR A 27 -19.28 -16.16 10.68
C THR A 27 -19.46 -17.48 9.95
N PHE A 28 -18.37 -18.02 9.39
CA PHE A 28 -18.38 -19.34 8.75
C PHE A 28 -18.82 -20.43 9.73
N ALA A 29 -18.23 -20.51 10.92
CA ALA A 29 -18.54 -21.56 11.90
C ALA A 29 -20.02 -21.54 12.32
N CYS A 30 -20.61 -20.36 12.48
CA CYS A 30 -22.02 -20.19 12.80
C CYS A 30 -22.94 -20.58 11.64
N LEU A 31 -22.56 -20.30 10.39
CA LEU A 31 -23.40 -20.56 9.22
C LEU A 31 -23.34 -22.00 8.69
N ILE A 32 -22.50 -22.89 9.24
CA ILE A 32 -22.50 -24.32 8.90
C ILE A 32 -23.84 -24.98 9.26
N LYS A 33 -24.43 -24.59 10.38
CA LYS A 33 -25.77 -25.04 10.82
C LYS A 33 -26.63 -23.80 11.01
N GLU A 34 -27.46 -23.49 10.03
CA GLU A 34 -28.36 -22.34 10.11
C GLU A 34 -29.44 -22.58 11.18
N THR A 35 -29.28 -21.93 12.33
CA THR A 35 -30.27 -21.81 13.39
C THR A 35 -30.44 -20.33 13.75
N GLU A 36 -31.57 -19.95 14.32
CA GLU A 36 -31.81 -18.55 14.71
C GLU A 36 -30.76 -18.02 15.70
N GLU A 37 -30.29 -18.88 16.61
CA GLU A 37 -29.22 -18.54 17.56
C GLU A 37 -27.87 -18.38 16.86
N ASN A 38 -27.54 -19.26 15.91
CA ASN A 38 -26.28 -19.18 15.18
C ASN A 38 -26.23 -17.96 14.26
N SER A 39 -27.35 -17.52 13.70
CA SER A 39 -27.42 -16.28 12.91
C SER A 39 -27.01 -15.04 13.72
N LYS A 40 -27.32 -14.99 15.02
CA LYS A 40 -26.86 -13.92 15.92
C LYS A 40 -25.34 -13.96 16.09
N GLY A 41 -24.76 -15.15 16.25
CA GLY A 41 -23.31 -15.34 16.29
C GLY A 41 -22.61 -14.94 14.99
N ALA A 42 -23.20 -15.27 13.84
CA ALA A 42 -22.70 -14.89 12.52
C ALA A 42 -22.65 -13.37 12.35
N ALA A 43 -23.67 -12.66 12.84
CA ALA A 43 -23.71 -11.19 12.84
C ALA A 43 -22.56 -10.59 13.66
N VAL A 44 -22.25 -11.15 14.84
CA VAL A 44 -21.10 -10.72 15.66
C VAL A 44 -19.79 -10.86 14.88
N GLY A 45 -19.59 -11.98 14.18
CA GLY A 45 -18.41 -12.18 13.32
C GLY A 45 -18.27 -11.11 12.23
N ILE A 46 -19.38 -10.73 11.60
CA ILE A 46 -19.41 -9.68 10.58
C ILE A 46 -19.12 -8.29 11.18
N PHE A 47 -19.68 -7.97 12.35
CA PHE A 47 -19.36 -6.71 13.03
C PHE A 47 -17.89 -6.63 13.47
N LEU A 48 -17.30 -7.74 13.89
CA LEU A 48 -15.86 -7.81 14.16
C LEU A 48 -15.06 -7.54 12.88
N PHE A 49 -15.40 -8.18 11.77
CA PHE A 49 -14.77 -7.92 10.47
C PHE A 49 -14.84 -6.43 10.10
N ILE A 50 -16.03 -5.80 10.19
CA ILE A 50 -16.22 -4.38 9.85
C ILE A 50 -15.36 -3.49 10.75
N THR A 51 -15.30 -3.81 12.04
CA THR A 51 -14.54 -3.03 13.02
C THR A 51 -13.05 -3.06 12.72
N PHE A 52 -12.47 -4.25 12.51
CA PHE A 52 -11.06 -4.36 12.14
C PHE A 52 -10.77 -3.71 10.79
N PHE A 53 -11.65 -3.89 9.80
CA PHE A 53 -11.51 -3.24 8.50
C PHE A 53 -11.44 -1.71 8.62
N ALA A 54 -12.38 -1.11 9.37
CA ALA A 54 -12.49 0.34 9.53
C ALA A 54 -11.25 0.95 10.20
N PHE A 55 -10.68 0.28 11.20
CA PHE A 55 -9.52 0.79 11.93
C PHE A 55 -8.17 0.53 11.28
N THR A 56 -8.05 -0.48 10.40
CA THR A 56 -6.75 -0.94 9.92
C THR A 56 -6.61 -0.81 8.40
N LEU A 57 -7.43 -1.52 7.62
CA LEU A 57 -7.25 -1.66 6.19
C LEU A 57 -7.92 -0.56 5.37
N LEU A 58 -8.84 0.21 5.94
CA LEU A 58 -9.47 1.31 5.22
C LEU A 58 -8.47 2.41 4.79
N PRO A 59 -7.58 2.92 5.67
CA PRO A 59 -6.62 3.95 5.27
C PRO A 59 -5.38 3.40 4.55
N LEU A 60 -5.06 2.12 4.76
CA LEU A 60 -3.75 1.58 4.40
C LEU A 60 -3.43 1.57 2.89
N PRO A 61 -4.36 1.19 1.98
CA PRO A 61 -4.12 1.23 0.53
C PRO A 61 -3.86 2.63 -0.02
N TRP A 62 -4.23 3.67 0.71
CA TRP A 62 -4.07 5.07 0.30
C TRP A 62 -2.81 5.70 0.88
N ILE A 63 -2.36 5.23 2.04
CA ILE A 63 -1.20 5.77 2.76
C ILE A 63 0.08 5.01 2.42
N TYR A 64 0.02 3.68 2.30
CA TYR A 64 1.24 2.88 2.17
C TYR A 64 1.92 2.98 0.79
N PRO A 65 1.20 3.00 -0.36
CA PRO A 65 1.86 3.13 -1.66
C PRO A 65 2.73 4.39 -1.82
N PRO A 66 2.33 5.60 -1.39
CA PRO A 66 3.23 6.76 -1.46
C PRO A 66 4.40 6.66 -0.48
N GLU A 67 4.29 5.92 0.64
CA GLU A 67 5.37 5.71 1.61
C GLU A 67 6.47 4.77 1.08
N ILE A 68 6.15 3.81 0.22
CA ILE A 68 7.13 2.82 -0.29
C ILE A 68 7.69 3.15 -1.68
N ASN A 69 7.03 4.02 -2.44
CA ASN A 69 7.47 4.34 -3.78
C ASN A 69 8.46 5.51 -3.75
N PRO A 70 9.61 5.38 -4.44
CA PRO A 70 10.58 6.45 -4.54
C PRO A 70 9.97 7.65 -5.27
N LEU A 71 10.45 8.84 -4.95
CA LEU A 71 9.92 10.12 -5.47
C LEU A 71 9.69 10.11 -6.99
N ARG A 72 10.62 9.52 -7.75
CA ARG A 72 10.58 9.46 -9.22
C ARG A 72 9.41 8.65 -9.78
N THR A 73 9.06 7.52 -9.16
CA THR A 73 8.02 6.60 -9.68
C THR A 73 6.75 6.64 -8.85
N ARG A 74 6.67 7.51 -7.83
CA ARG A 74 5.55 7.59 -6.89
C ARG A 74 4.21 7.76 -7.56
N THR A 75 4.11 8.64 -8.56
CA THR A 75 2.84 8.89 -9.27
C THR A 75 2.38 7.65 -10.04
N VAL A 76 3.29 6.97 -10.73
CA VAL A 76 2.98 5.75 -11.50
C VAL A 76 2.61 4.60 -10.54
N GLY A 77 3.36 4.43 -9.45
CA GLY A 77 3.08 3.43 -8.42
C GLY A 77 1.74 3.66 -7.73
N ALA A 78 1.40 4.91 -7.41
CA ALA A 78 0.10 5.28 -6.83
C ALA A 78 -1.06 5.02 -7.80
N ALA A 79 -0.89 5.32 -9.10
CA ALA A 79 -1.89 5.04 -10.11
C ALA A 79 -2.13 3.54 -10.30
N ALA A 80 -1.05 2.75 -10.37
CA ALA A 80 -1.12 1.29 -10.46
C ALA A 80 -1.79 0.65 -9.23
N SER A 81 -1.46 1.14 -8.03
CA SER A 81 -2.10 0.72 -6.77
C SER A 81 -3.61 0.99 -6.82
N THR A 82 -4.00 2.20 -7.21
CA THR A 82 -5.42 2.61 -7.28
C THR A 82 -6.17 1.78 -8.32
N CYS A 83 -5.60 1.58 -9.51
CA CYS A 83 -6.18 0.72 -10.54
C CYS A 83 -6.40 -0.72 -10.03
N THR A 84 -5.37 -1.29 -9.38
CA THR A 84 -5.44 -2.63 -8.80
C THR A 84 -6.52 -2.73 -7.72
N ASN A 85 -6.62 -1.70 -6.86
CA ASN A 85 -7.65 -1.64 -5.82
C ASN A 85 -9.07 -1.70 -6.41
N TRP A 86 -9.36 -0.87 -7.41
CA TRP A 86 -10.67 -0.84 -8.06
C TRP A 86 -10.96 -2.12 -8.85
N MET A 87 -9.96 -2.70 -9.50
CA MET A 87 -10.10 -3.98 -10.20
C MET A 87 -10.43 -5.12 -9.24
N CYS A 88 -9.74 -5.19 -8.10
CA CYS A 88 -10.05 -6.18 -7.06
C CYS A 88 -11.44 -5.95 -6.45
N ASN A 89 -11.83 -4.70 -6.21
CA ASN A 89 -13.18 -4.38 -5.71
C ASN A 89 -14.25 -4.86 -6.70
N PHE A 90 -14.10 -4.54 -7.99
CA PHE A 90 -14.99 -5.01 -9.04
C PHE A 90 -15.11 -6.54 -9.04
N ALA A 91 -13.99 -7.26 -8.99
CA ALA A 91 -13.98 -8.71 -8.91
C ALA A 91 -14.76 -9.22 -7.69
N VAL A 92 -14.51 -8.66 -6.49
CA VAL A 92 -15.22 -9.05 -5.26
C VAL A 92 -16.72 -8.82 -5.39
N VAL A 93 -17.15 -7.65 -5.87
CA VAL A 93 -18.58 -7.32 -6.02
C VAL A 93 -19.28 -8.26 -7.02
N MET A 94 -18.59 -8.65 -8.09
CA MET A 94 -19.16 -9.55 -9.10
C MET A 94 -19.19 -11.02 -8.65
N PHE A 95 -18.13 -11.52 -8.00
CA PHE A 95 -18.00 -12.93 -7.62
C PHE A 95 -18.73 -13.29 -6.33
N THR A 96 -18.77 -12.38 -5.35
CA THR A 96 -19.41 -12.64 -4.04
C THR A 96 -20.87 -13.08 -4.14
N PRO A 97 -21.78 -12.41 -4.87
CA PRO A 97 -23.18 -12.83 -4.94
C PRO A 97 -23.35 -14.18 -5.65
N LEU A 98 -22.55 -14.45 -6.69
CA LEU A 98 -22.55 -15.74 -7.37
C LEU A 98 -22.13 -16.87 -6.44
N PHE A 99 -21.10 -16.63 -5.62
CA PHE A 99 -20.59 -17.63 -4.69
C PHE A 99 -21.51 -17.84 -3.49
N ALA A 100 -22.06 -16.76 -2.92
CA ALA A 100 -23.02 -16.83 -1.82
C ALA A 100 -24.32 -17.55 -2.23
N GLY A 101 -24.75 -17.42 -3.49
CA GLY A 101 -25.91 -18.15 -4.02
C GLY A 101 -25.70 -19.67 -4.13
N GLN A 102 -24.46 -20.14 -4.28
CA GLN A 102 -24.13 -21.57 -4.31
C GLN A 102 -23.78 -22.13 -2.94
N SER A 103 -23.06 -21.36 -2.12
CA SER A 103 -22.63 -21.75 -0.78
C SER A 103 -22.67 -20.54 0.17
N PRO A 104 -23.75 -20.39 0.95
CA PRO A 104 -23.90 -19.27 1.89
C PRO A 104 -22.81 -19.23 2.97
N TRP A 105 -22.31 -20.39 3.41
CA TRP A 105 -21.22 -20.46 4.38
C TRP A 105 -19.83 -20.46 3.72
N GLY A 106 -19.71 -20.98 2.50
CA GLY A 106 -18.43 -21.15 1.81
C GLY A 106 -17.75 -19.84 1.45
N VAL A 107 -18.54 -18.79 1.16
CA VAL A 107 -18.05 -17.43 0.89
C VAL A 107 -17.23 -16.87 2.05
N TYR A 108 -17.66 -17.10 3.28
CA TYR A 108 -16.96 -16.61 4.47
C TYR A 108 -15.66 -17.39 4.73
N LEU A 109 -15.65 -18.71 4.48
CA LEU A 109 -14.43 -19.50 4.56
C LEU A 109 -13.39 -19.05 3.51
N PHE A 110 -13.83 -18.81 2.28
CA PHE A 110 -12.94 -18.31 1.22
C PHE A 110 -12.29 -16.98 1.59
N PHE A 111 -13.09 -16.01 2.07
CA PHE A 111 -12.55 -14.72 2.51
C PHE A 111 -11.68 -14.83 3.77
N ALA A 112 -11.98 -15.75 4.69
CA ALA A 112 -11.11 -16.03 5.84
C ALA A 112 -9.73 -16.51 5.38
N LEU A 113 -9.68 -17.49 4.48
CA LEU A 113 -8.43 -18.01 3.92
C LEU A 113 -7.65 -16.92 3.18
N PHE A 114 -8.33 -16.11 2.36
CA PHE A 114 -7.70 -14.99 1.67
C PHE A 114 -7.09 -13.97 2.66
N ASN A 115 -7.77 -13.71 3.79
CA ASN A 115 -7.22 -12.87 4.85
C ASN A 115 -5.96 -13.47 5.50
N PHE A 116 -5.92 -14.78 5.75
CA PHE A 116 -4.73 -15.42 6.30
C PHE A 116 -3.56 -15.47 5.30
N VAL A 117 -3.84 -15.64 4.00
CA VAL A 117 -2.82 -15.50 2.96
C VAL A 117 -2.28 -14.06 2.93
N GLY A 118 -3.16 -13.06 3.01
CA GLY A 118 -2.79 -11.65 3.15
C GLY A 118 -1.91 -11.42 4.38
N LEU A 119 -2.27 -11.99 5.53
CA LEU A 119 -1.48 -11.92 6.77
C LEU A 119 -0.04 -12.45 6.57
N ILE A 120 0.11 -13.60 5.93
CA ILE A 120 1.43 -14.19 5.62
C ILE A 120 2.20 -13.27 4.67
N PHE A 121 1.55 -12.77 3.63
CA PHE A 121 2.17 -11.86 2.66
C PHE A 121 2.65 -10.57 3.35
N GLY A 122 1.81 -9.92 4.15
CA GLY A 122 2.21 -8.76 4.94
C GLY A 122 3.37 -9.05 5.88
N PHE A 123 3.41 -10.23 6.51
CA PHE A 123 4.49 -10.57 7.41
C PHE A 123 5.87 -10.57 6.72
N PHE A 124 5.94 -11.11 5.50
CA PHE A 124 7.18 -11.27 4.74
C PHE A 124 7.53 -10.11 3.81
N PHE A 125 6.55 -9.32 3.34
CA PHE A 125 6.78 -8.28 2.32
C PHE A 125 6.51 -6.86 2.82
N TYR A 126 5.73 -6.64 3.89
CA TYR A 126 5.53 -5.28 4.41
C TYR A 126 6.70 -4.80 5.25
N VAL A 127 7.13 -3.58 4.93
CA VAL A 127 8.21 -2.86 5.60
C VAL A 127 7.60 -1.87 6.59
N GLU A 128 8.26 -1.67 7.73
CA GLU A 128 7.82 -0.67 8.70
C GLU A 128 8.25 0.73 8.26
N THR A 129 7.28 1.57 7.94
CA THR A 129 7.45 2.95 7.46
C THR A 129 7.17 3.99 8.55
N ALA A 130 6.74 3.58 9.76
CA ALA A 130 6.29 4.52 10.77
C ALA A 130 7.40 5.41 11.36
N GLY A 131 7.26 6.72 11.10
CA GLY A 131 8.18 7.73 11.61
C GLY A 131 9.58 7.57 11.02
N ARG A 132 9.64 7.17 9.75
CA ARG A 132 10.81 7.23 8.87
C ARG A 132 10.50 8.24 7.77
N GLU A 133 11.54 8.91 7.28
CA GLU A 133 11.43 9.77 6.10
C GLU A 133 11.30 8.90 4.83
N LEU A 134 10.74 9.48 3.76
CA LEU A 134 10.48 8.73 2.52
C LEU A 134 11.78 8.25 1.86
N GLU A 135 12.81 9.08 1.93
CA GLU A 135 14.16 8.81 1.43
C GLU A 135 14.84 7.69 2.24
N GLU A 136 14.53 7.59 3.53
CA GLU A 136 15.03 6.52 4.39
C GLU A 136 14.44 5.15 3.98
N VAL A 137 13.19 5.13 3.53
CA VAL A 137 12.56 3.91 3.01
C VAL A 137 13.22 3.45 1.71
N ASP A 138 13.61 4.37 0.83
CA ASP A 138 14.37 4.05 -0.39
C ASP A 138 15.73 3.42 -0.06
N ILE A 139 16.42 3.94 0.96
CA ILE A 139 17.69 3.37 1.47
C ILE A 139 17.49 1.96 2.01
N ILE A 140 16.39 1.70 2.74
CA ILE A 140 16.07 0.37 3.25
C ILE A 140 15.95 -0.63 2.09
N TYR A 141 15.23 -0.28 1.02
CA TYR A 141 15.08 -1.15 -0.15
C TYR A 141 16.40 -1.35 -0.90
N ALA A 142 17.20 -0.29 -1.06
CA ALA A 142 18.52 -0.36 -1.70
C ALA A 142 19.49 -1.25 -0.89
N LYS A 143 19.54 -1.09 0.43
CA LYS A 143 20.36 -1.91 1.32
C LYS A 143 19.89 -3.36 1.36
N ALA A 144 18.57 -3.60 1.33
CA ALA A 144 18.01 -4.94 1.21
C ALA A 144 18.44 -5.62 -0.09
N HIS A 145 18.47 -4.88 -1.20
CA HIS A 145 18.95 -5.38 -2.48
C HIS A 145 20.45 -5.74 -2.46
N VAL A 146 21.30 -4.84 -1.93
CA VAL A 146 22.75 -5.05 -1.85
C VAL A 146 23.12 -6.21 -0.91
N GLU A 147 22.45 -6.32 0.24
CA GLU A 147 22.73 -7.37 1.23
C GLU A 147 22.04 -8.71 0.93
N GLY A 148 21.17 -8.77 -0.08
CA GLY A 148 20.36 -9.96 -0.38
C GLY A 148 19.40 -10.36 0.74
N LYS A 149 18.98 -9.39 1.57
CA LYS A 149 18.08 -9.59 2.71
C LYS A 149 16.67 -9.12 2.38
N MET A 150 15.68 -9.64 3.10
CA MET A 150 14.31 -9.16 2.98
C MET A 150 14.18 -7.75 3.57
N ALA A 151 13.54 -6.83 2.85
CA ALA A 151 13.44 -5.41 3.22
C ALA A 151 12.85 -5.18 4.62
N TRP A 152 11.88 -6.01 5.04
CA TRP A 152 11.28 -5.90 6.39
C TRP A 152 12.28 -6.18 7.52
N ARG A 153 13.32 -7.01 7.28
CA ARG A 153 14.37 -7.27 8.27
C ARG A 153 15.31 -6.10 8.37
N VAL A 154 15.72 -5.56 7.21
CA VAL A 154 16.58 -4.38 7.14
C VAL A 154 15.92 -3.20 7.83
N ALA A 155 14.62 -2.97 7.60
CA ALA A 155 13.87 -1.93 8.30
C ALA A 155 13.74 -2.13 9.81
N ASN A 156 13.79 -3.36 10.31
CA ASN A 156 13.77 -3.63 11.75
C ASN A 156 15.14 -3.43 12.40
N ASP A 157 16.21 -3.78 11.69
CA ASP A 157 17.59 -3.72 12.21
C ASP A 157 18.21 -2.32 12.08
N MET A 158 17.72 -1.52 11.12
CA MET A 158 18.26 -0.20 10.82
C MET A 158 17.78 0.86 11.83
N PRO A 159 18.69 1.60 12.51
CA PRO A 159 18.28 2.72 13.34
C PRO A 159 17.62 3.82 12.49
N LYS A 160 16.83 4.68 13.12
CA LYS A 160 16.29 5.87 12.45
C LYS A 160 17.42 6.84 12.17
N LEU A 161 17.56 7.23 10.91
CA LEU A 161 18.62 8.15 10.48
C LEU A 161 18.19 9.60 10.66
N ASP A 162 19.19 10.46 10.87
CA ASP A 162 19.01 11.91 10.71
C ASP A 162 19.18 12.33 9.24
N PHE A 163 18.72 13.53 8.89
CA PHE A 163 18.72 14.03 7.51
C PHE A 163 20.11 13.99 6.85
N GLU A 164 21.17 14.38 7.56
CA GLU A 164 22.54 14.31 7.01
C GLU A 164 22.98 12.87 6.71
N GLN A 165 22.59 11.91 7.57
CA GLN A 165 22.91 10.50 7.41
C GLN A 165 22.16 9.89 6.23
N ILE A 166 20.89 10.27 6.03
CA ILE A 166 20.09 9.90 4.87
C ILE A 166 20.80 10.36 3.59
N LEU A 167 21.21 11.63 3.53
CA LEU A 167 21.92 12.16 2.36
C LEU A 167 23.25 11.44 2.10
N GLN A 168 24.02 11.14 3.15
CA GLN A 168 25.28 10.42 2.99
C GLN A 168 25.04 8.99 2.45
N GLN A 169 24.07 8.26 3.00
CA GLN A 169 23.77 6.90 2.56
C GLN A 169 23.12 6.87 1.18
N SER A 170 22.30 7.88 0.83
CA SER A 170 21.78 8.07 -0.53
C SER A 170 22.92 8.19 -1.55
N ARG A 171 23.94 9.00 -1.24
CA ARG A 171 25.15 9.14 -2.06
C ARG A 171 25.96 7.84 -2.14
N GLU A 172 26.19 7.18 -1.02
CA GLU A 172 26.97 5.93 -0.97
C GLU A 172 26.30 4.80 -1.76
N LEU A 173 24.98 4.72 -1.72
CA LEU A 173 24.19 3.74 -2.47
C LEU A 173 23.87 4.17 -3.91
N GLY A 174 24.30 5.37 -4.32
CA GLY A 174 24.09 5.90 -5.66
C GLY A 174 22.63 6.23 -5.99
N LEU A 175 21.80 6.49 -4.98
CA LEU A 175 20.40 6.88 -5.15
C LEU A 175 20.26 8.34 -5.62
N ASP A 176 21.25 9.18 -5.27
CA ASP A 176 21.40 10.55 -5.80
C ASP A 176 21.96 10.50 -7.23
N THR A 177 21.10 10.28 -8.22
CA THR A 177 21.46 10.50 -9.62
C THR A 177 21.21 11.95 -10.00
N ASN A 178 22.20 12.58 -10.67
CA ASN A 178 22.19 13.93 -11.26
C ASN A 178 21.04 14.19 -12.28
N ASP A 179 20.02 13.33 -12.35
CA ASP A 179 18.93 13.39 -13.29
C ASP A 179 17.89 14.46 -12.94
N HIS A 180 17.82 14.95 -11.70
CA HIS A 180 16.96 16.09 -11.37
C HIS A 180 17.36 17.32 -12.19
N ALA A 181 18.66 17.55 -12.38
CA ALA A 181 19.16 18.62 -13.24
C ALA A 181 18.96 18.34 -14.74
N ALA A 182 18.89 17.07 -15.16
CA ALA A 182 18.68 16.69 -16.55
C ALA A 182 17.19 16.70 -16.96
N ALA A 183 16.30 16.27 -16.05
CA ALA A 183 14.86 16.34 -16.21
C ALA A 183 14.36 17.79 -16.16
N GLU A 184 14.86 18.60 -15.22
CA GLU A 184 14.56 20.03 -15.15
C GLU A 184 15.11 20.78 -16.38
N LYS A 185 16.31 20.44 -16.88
CA LYS A 185 16.84 20.98 -18.14
C LYS A 185 16.02 20.57 -19.37
N ASN A 186 15.50 19.34 -19.41
CA ASN A 186 14.66 18.88 -20.52
C ASN A 186 13.28 19.54 -20.49
N GLU A 187 12.69 19.79 -19.32
CA GLU A 187 11.42 20.51 -19.19
C GLU A 187 11.57 22.02 -19.49
N LEU A 188 12.66 22.65 -19.03
CA LEU A 188 12.98 24.06 -19.38
C LEU A 188 13.40 24.25 -20.85
N GLY A 189 13.98 23.21 -21.48
CA GLY A 189 14.34 23.21 -22.90
C GLY A 189 13.16 23.01 -23.86
N LEU A 190 12.07 22.36 -23.40
CA LEU A 190 10.85 22.18 -24.19
C LEU A 190 9.91 23.40 -24.10
N SER A 191 9.94 24.15 -22.99
CA SER A 191 9.12 25.35 -22.81
C SER A 191 9.61 26.60 -23.57
N SER A 192 10.87 26.60 -24.04
CA SER A 192 11.49 27.77 -24.69
C SER A 192 11.44 27.74 -26.22
N SER A 193 10.93 26.66 -26.81
CA SER A 193 10.96 26.45 -28.27
C SER A 193 9.70 26.92 -29.00
N ASP A 194 8.61 27.25 -28.29
CA ASP A 194 7.30 27.56 -28.91
C ASP A 194 7.01 29.07 -29.03
N ASN A 195 7.63 29.91 -28.19
CA ASN A 195 7.39 31.37 -28.22
C ASN A 195 8.27 32.15 -29.21
N GLY A 196 9.24 31.49 -29.85
CA GLY A 196 10.21 32.14 -30.75
C GLY A 196 9.76 32.25 -32.20
N GLN A 197 8.88 31.36 -32.67
CA GLN A 197 8.47 31.30 -34.08
C GLN A 197 7.25 32.17 -34.40
N GLU A 198 6.34 32.39 -33.44
CA GLU A 198 5.16 33.25 -33.66
C GLU A 198 5.49 34.75 -33.72
N ILE A 199 6.59 35.18 -33.09
CA ILE A 199 6.97 36.60 -33.06
C ILE A 199 7.69 37.02 -34.36
N GLU A 200 8.39 36.10 -35.01
CA GLU A 200 9.13 36.39 -36.26
C GLU A 200 8.18 36.42 -37.49
N GLU A 201 7.15 35.56 -37.53
CA GLU A 201 6.13 35.60 -38.60
C GLU A 201 5.17 36.82 -38.50
N ALA A 202 5.03 37.43 -37.33
CA ALA A 202 4.22 38.63 -37.14
C ALA A 202 4.96 39.93 -37.54
N GLN A 203 6.29 39.92 -37.59
CA GLN A 203 7.09 41.09 -37.98
C GLN A 203 7.37 41.16 -39.49
N ASP A 204 7.25 40.06 -40.23
CA ASP A 204 7.48 40.02 -41.69
C ASP A 204 6.22 40.38 -42.52
N LYS A 205 5.12 40.78 -41.85
CA LYS A 205 3.84 41.17 -42.48
C LYS A 205 3.45 42.65 -42.27
N GLN A 206 4.38 43.52 -41.88
CA GLN A 206 4.20 44.98 -41.90
C GLN A 206 5.27 45.66 -42.74
#